data_AF-G5S917-F1
#
_entry.id   AF-G5S917-F1
#
_cell.length_a   1.000
_cell.length_b   1.000
_cell.length_c   1.000
_cell.angle_alpha   90.00
_cell.angle_beta   90.00
_cell.angle_gamma   90.00
#
_symmetry.space_group_name_H-M   'P 1'
#
loop_
_entity.id
_entity.type
_entity.pdbx_description
1 polymer ?
#
loop_
_entity_poly.entity_id
_entity_poly.type
_entity_poly.pdbx_seq_one_letter_code
_entity_poly.pdbx_strand_id
1 'polypeptide(L)'
;MANPLLFRSLLRDAPLANASNQQGAAAFAFTPRHKLAQMVMTGCMNETFYASGQAQLNDVLATAKDLDDLFLAQLAIYGRERGMMKDMPALLTAILAARGSALLPVVFARVINNGRMLRNFVQMLRSGVTGRRSLGTRPKKLVQRWLQNASEERLLQASVGNAPSLADIVKMVHPRPQAAWQEAFFAWLIGKPCDKAQLPEKTR
;
A
#
# COMPACT_ATOMS: atom_id res chain seq x y z
N MET A 1 15.69 50.23 31.98
CA MET A 1 16.42 49.49 30.93
C MET A 1 15.52 48.37 30.41
N ALA A 2 15.48 48.14 29.09
CA ALA A 2 14.69 47.04 28.51
C ALA A 2 15.31 45.68 28.88
N ASN A 3 14.50 44.68 29.21
CA ASN A 3 14.96 43.36 29.62
C ASN A 3 15.59 42.58 28.43
N PRO A 4 16.91 42.34 28.42
CA PRO A 4 17.59 41.74 27.29
C PRO A 4 17.21 40.26 27.05
N LEU A 5 16.61 39.58 28.03
CA LEU A 5 16.08 38.23 27.86
C LEU A 5 14.73 38.23 27.14
N LEU A 6 13.92 39.30 27.30
CA LEU A 6 12.60 39.43 26.67
C LEU A 6 12.67 40.10 25.29
N PHE A 7 13.65 40.99 25.07
CA PHE A 7 13.80 41.74 23.82
C PHE A 7 15.03 41.28 23.00
N ARG A 8 15.37 39.99 23.09
CA ARG A 8 16.47 39.40 22.30
C ARG A 8 16.04 39.28 20.84
N SER A 9 16.88 39.75 19.92
CA SER A 9 16.64 39.55 18.48
C SER A 9 16.71 38.05 18.16
N LEU A 10 15.55 37.46 17.85
CA LEU A 10 15.38 36.03 17.55
C LEU A 10 16.18 35.57 16.32
N LEU A 11 16.64 36.50 15.49
CA LEU A 11 17.39 36.22 14.27
C LEU A 11 18.79 35.64 14.52
N ARG A 12 19.39 35.85 15.71
CA ARG A 12 20.71 35.28 16.04
C ARG A 12 20.68 33.79 16.40
N ASP A 13 19.53 33.28 16.85
CA ASP A 13 19.39 31.88 17.31
C ASP A 13 18.57 31.02 16.31
N ALA A 14 18.31 31.53 15.10
CA ALA A 14 17.60 30.77 14.08
C ALA A 14 18.48 29.61 13.55
N PRO A 15 17.92 28.40 13.37
CA PRO A 15 18.68 27.26 12.88
C PRO A 15 19.17 27.52 11.46
N LEU A 16 20.43 27.18 11.19
CA LEU A 16 21.00 27.23 9.86
C LEU A 16 20.37 26.15 8.98
N ALA A 17 20.14 26.48 7.71
CA ALA A 17 19.72 25.52 6.70
C ALA A 17 20.74 24.37 6.61
N ASN A 18 20.25 23.14 6.56
CA ASN A 18 21.05 21.92 6.56
C ASN A 18 20.78 21.03 5.34
N ALA A 19 20.06 21.55 4.34
CA ALA A 19 19.77 20.91 3.08
C ALA A 19 19.63 21.93 1.96
N SER A 20 19.51 21.45 0.73
CA SER A 20 19.07 22.22 -0.43
C SER A 20 17.82 21.60 -1.03
N ASN A 21 16.92 22.42 -1.57
CA ASN A 21 15.77 21.96 -2.32
C ASN A 21 16.16 21.53 -3.75
N GLN A 22 15.18 21.11 -4.56
CA GLN A 22 15.39 20.65 -5.94
C GLN A 22 15.86 21.74 -6.92
N GLN A 23 15.88 23.00 -6.49
CA GLN A 23 16.40 24.17 -7.23
C GLN A 23 17.73 24.67 -6.65
N GLY A 24 18.34 23.92 -5.71
CA GLY A 24 19.61 24.28 -5.09
C GLY A 24 19.53 25.37 -4.01
N ALA A 25 18.32 25.87 -3.69
CA ALA A 25 18.15 26.88 -2.65
C ALA A 25 18.18 26.27 -1.24
N ALA A 26 18.64 27.05 -0.27
CA ALA A 26 18.77 26.63 1.13
C ALA A 26 17.44 26.15 1.73
N ALA A 27 17.47 25.00 2.42
CA ALA A 27 16.31 24.33 2.97
C ALA A 27 16.64 23.57 4.28
N PHE A 28 15.61 23.00 4.90
CA PHE A 28 15.75 22.16 6.09
C PHE A 28 15.41 20.71 5.75
N ALA A 29 16.30 19.78 6.09
CA ALA A 29 16.09 18.36 5.91
C ALA A 29 14.96 17.86 6.82
N PHE A 30 14.02 17.11 6.25
CA PHE A 30 13.09 16.34 7.06
C PHE A 30 13.79 15.16 7.72
N THR A 31 13.37 14.83 8.95
CA THR A 31 13.73 13.56 9.55
C THR A 31 13.16 12.40 8.72
N PRO A 32 13.77 11.19 8.72
CA PRO A 32 13.28 10.09 7.91
C PRO A 32 11.79 9.75 8.13
N ARG A 33 11.33 9.78 9.39
CA ARG A 33 9.91 9.56 9.73
C ARG A 33 9.02 10.65 9.16
N HIS A 34 9.42 11.92 9.27
CA HIS A 34 8.66 13.04 8.70
C HIS A 34 8.62 12.94 7.17
N LYS A 35 9.77 12.74 6.53
CA LYS A 35 9.88 12.59 5.08
C LYS A 35 8.95 11.49 4.56
N LEU A 36 9.00 10.30 5.16
CA LEU A 36 8.14 9.20 4.75
C LEU A 36 6.66 9.48 5.00
N ALA A 37 6.31 10.09 6.15
CA ALA A 37 4.94 10.46 6.44
C ALA A 37 4.37 11.44 5.41
N GLN A 38 5.15 12.45 5.00
CA GLN A 38 4.76 13.39 3.95
C GLN A 38 4.54 12.64 2.63
N MET A 39 5.51 11.83 2.18
CA MET A 39 5.39 11.07 0.94
C MET A 39 4.17 10.14 0.93
N VAL A 40 3.84 9.50 2.06
CA VAL A 40 2.68 8.60 2.13
C VAL A 40 1.36 9.36 2.06
N MET A 41 1.30 10.57 2.63
CA MET A 41 0.07 11.36 2.69
C MET A 41 -0.18 12.20 1.45
N THR A 42 0.86 12.56 0.69
CA THR A 42 0.74 13.46 -0.46
C THR A 42 1.24 12.87 -1.77
N GLY A 43 1.99 11.77 -1.74
CA GLY A 43 2.61 11.17 -2.92
C GLY A 43 1.64 10.30 -3.72
N CYS A 44 1.55 10.57 -5.02
CA CYS A 44 0.69 9.83 -5.95
C CYS A 44 1.43 8.78 -6.80
N MET A 45 2.75 8.62 -6.62
CA MET A 45 3.61 7.75 -7.46
C MET A 45 3.46 8.02 -8.97
N ASN A 46 3.26 9.27 -9.33
CA ASN A 46 3.15 9.77 -10.70
C ASN A 46 4.20 10.85 -10.97
N GLU A 47 4.35 11.26 -12.22
CA GLU A 47 5.21 12.39 -12.58
C GLU A 47 4.72 13.69 -11.92
N THR A 48 5.63 14.39 -11.27
CA THR A 48 5.42 15.73 -10.68
C THR A 48 6.43 16.70 -11.27
N PHE A 49 6.30 18.00 -10.95
CA PHE A 49 7.20 19.03 -11.47
C PHE A 49 8.69 18.76 -11.19
N TYR A 50 9.01 18.15 -10.05
CA TYR A 50 10.40 17.94 -9.60
C TYR A 50 10.84 16.48 -9.55
N ALA A 51 9.92 15.52 -9.69
CA ALA A 51 10.25 14.11 -9.47
C ALA A 51 9.37 13.18 -10.29
N SER A 52 10.01 12.18 -10.89
CA SER A 52 9.33 11.09 -11.57
C SER A 52 8.68 10.11 -10.60
N GLY A 53 7.73 9.32 -11.10
CA GLY A 53 7.12 8.25 -10.30
C GLY A 53 8.15 7.23 -9.80
N GLN A 54 9.14 6.91 -10.63
CA GLN A 54 10.24 6.01 -10.25
C GLN A 54 11.16 6.62 -9.19
N ALA A 55 11.47 7.92 -9.27
CA ALA A 55 12.27 8.60 -8.26
C ALA A 55 11.56 8.59 -6.89
N GLN A 56 10.25 8.87 -6.87
CA GLN A 56 9.44 8.79 -5.65
C GLN A 56 9.41 7.39 -5.06
N LEU A 57 9.26 6.35 -5.90
CA LEU A 57 9.29 4.96 -5.45
C LEU A 57 10.63 4.59 -4.81
N ASN A 58 11.74 4.97 -5.46
CA ASN A 58 13.08 4.74 -4.94
C ASN A 58 13.28 5.44 -3.59
N ASP A 59 12.81 6.68 -3.46
CA ASP A 59 12.96 7.46 -2.24
C ASP A 59 12.15 6.87 -1.07
N VAL A 60 10.93 6.40 -1.33
CA VAL A 60 10.12 5.69 -0.34
C VAL A 60 10.80 4.41 0.11
N LEU A 61 11.32 3.59 -0.82
CA LEU A 61 12.02 2.35 -0.50
C LEU A 61 13.30 2.60 0.32
N ALA A 62 14.08 3.60 -0.07
CA ALA A 62 15.28 4.00 0.64
C ALA A 62 14.96 4.51 2.05
N THR A 63 13.99 5.42 2.17
CA THR A 63 13.59 5.98 3.47
C THR A 63 12.96 4.92 4.39
N ALA A 64 12.14 4.02 3.85
CA ALA A 64 11.52 2.97 4.63
C ALA A 64 12.52 1.92 5.14
N LYS A 65 13.63 1.70 4.42
CA LYS A 65 14.66 0.68 4.76
C LYS A 65 15.13 0.78 6.20
N ASP A 66 15.33 1.99 6.70
CA ASP A 66 15.92 2.25 8.01
C ASP A 66 14.87 2.53 9.12
N LEU A 67 13.57 2.45 8.78
CA LEU A 67 12.48 2.67 9.72
C LEU A 67 11.90 1.36 10.24
N ASP A 68 11.49 1.38 11.50
CA ASP A 68 10.94 0.22 12.19
C ASP A 68 9.55 -0.18 11.66
N ASP A 69 9.25 -1.47 11.75
CA ASP A 69 8.01 -2.05 11.24
C ASP A 69 6.75 -1.47 11.90
N LEU A 70 6.82 -1.07 13.18
CA LEU A 70 5.69 -0.49 13.89
C LEU A 70 5.32 0.86 13.28
N PHE A 71 6.31 1.71 13.01
CA PHE A 71 6.08 2.98 12.34
C PHE A 71 5.51 2.78 10.93
N LEU A 72 6.09 1.87 10.13
CA LEU A 72 5.58 1.59 8.78
C LEU A 72 4.13 1.07 8.81
N ALA A 73 3.80 0.22 9.79
CA ALA A 73 2.45 -0.30 9.99
C ALA A 73 1.44 0.80 10.33
N GLN A 74 1.78 1.66 11.30
CA GLN A 74 0.94 2.79 11.69
C GLN A 74 0.73 3.75 10.53
N LEU A 75 1.79 4.05 9.78
CA LEU A 75 1.73 4.97 8.66
C LEU A 75 0.93 4.40 7.48
N ALA A 76 1.06 3.10 7.18
CA ALA A 76 0.25 2.45 6.15
C ALA A 76 -1.25 2.54 6.48
N ILE A 77 -1.61 2.24 7.72
CA ILE A 77 -2.98 2.33 8.22
C ILE A 77 -3.49 3.77 8.15
N TYR A 78 -2.72 4.73 8.68
CA TYR A 78 -3.12 6.13 8.71
C TYR A 78 -3.28 6.71 7.30
N GLY A 79 -2.34 6.41 6.40
CA GLY A 79 -2.41 6.81 4.99
C GLY A 79 -3.66 6.25 4.30
N ARG A 80 -4.06 5.01 4.62
CA ARG A 80 -5.29 4.43 4.05
C ARG A 80 -6.56 5.05 4.63
N GLU A 81 -6.67 5.14 5.94
CA GLU A 81 -7.93 5.46 6.62
C GLU A 81 -8.18 6.96 6.75
N ARG A 82 -7.13 7.76 6.88
CA ARG A 82 -7.23 9.23 7.04
C ARG A 82 -6.77 9.96 5.79
N GLY A 83 -5.71 9.49 5.16
CA GLY A 83 -5.22 10.06 3.90
C GLY A 83 -6.01 9.64 2.67
N MET A 84 -6.86 8.60 2.78
CA MET A 84 -7.60 8.01 1.65
C MET A 84 -6.69 7.54 0.50
N MET A 85 -5.43 7.28 0.82
CA MET A 85 -4.38 6.93 -0.15
C MET A 85 -4.53 5.48 -0.61
N LYS A 86 -3.90 5.18 -1.75
CA LYS A 86 -3.99 3.87 -2.41
C LYS A 86 -2.61 3.23 -2.51
N ASP A 87 -1.78 3.65 -3.45
CA ASP A 87 -0.52 2.98 -3.78
C ASP A 87 0.49 3.04 -2.62
N MET A 88 0.63 4.18 -1.95
CA MET A 88 1.53 4.34 -0.81
C MET A 88 1.23 3.36 0.36
N PRO A 89 0.01 3.30 0.92
CA PRO A 89 -0.34 2.27 1.91
C PRO A 89 -0.14 0.82 1.44
N ALA A 90 -0.46 0.52 0.17
CA ALA A 90 -0.27 -0.82 -0.38
C ALA A 90 1.22 -1.19 -0.46
N LEU A 91 2.08 -0.23 -0.83
CA LEU A 91 3.53 -0.41 -0.88
C LEU A 91 4.11 -0.64 0.50
N LEU A 92 3.73 0.15 1.51
CA LEU A 92 4.18 -0.07 2.89
C LEU A 92 3.74 -1.45 3.40
N THR A 93 2.52 -1.88 3.05
CA THR A 93 2.04 -3.24 3.37
C THR A 93 2.89 -4.31 2.66
N ALA A 94 3.31 -4.08 1.41
CA ALA A 94 4.19 -4.97 0.66
C ALA A 94 5.62 -5.02 1.25
N ILE A 95 6.15 -3.89 1.74
CA ILE A 95 7.44 -3.84 2.45
C ILE A 95 7.37 -4.68 3.73
N LEU A 96 6.32 -4.52 4.54
CA LEU A 96 6.10 -5.35 5.74
C LEU A 96 5.97 -6.84 5.41
N ALA A 97 5.36 -7.16 4.27
CA ALA A 97 5.29 -8.53 3.77
C ALA A 97 6.66 -9.10 3.40
N ALA A 98 7.49 -8.32 2.71
CA ALA A 98 8.85 -8.70 2.33
C ALA A 98 9.76 -8.89 3.55
N ARG A 99 9.58 -8.07 4.59
CA ARG A 99 10.30 -8.17 5.87
C ARG A 99 9.86 -9.34 6.76
N GLY A 100 8.76 -10.01 6.43
CA GLY A 100 8.20 -11.06 7.29
C GLY A 100 7.57 -10.51 8.58
N SER A 101 7.22 -9.22 8.61
CA SER A 101 6.78 -8.51 9.81
C SER A 101 5.65 -9.21 10.56
N ALA A 102 5.73 -9.26 11.89
CA ALA A 102 4.66 -9.77 12.74
C ALA A 102 3.34 -8.99 12.56
N LEU A 103 3.43 -7.69 12.21
CA LEU A 103 2.29 -6.77 12.07
C LEU A 103 1.52 -6.91 10.76
N LEU A 104 2.07 -7.64 9.78
CA LEU A 104 1.48 -7.77 8.44
C LEU A 104 -0.01 -8.15 8.45
N PRO A 105 -0.51 -9.13 9.24
CA PRO A 105 -1.92 -9.52 9.20
C PRO A 105 -2.86 -8.38 9.59
N VAL A 106 -2.49 -7.61 10.62
CA VAL A 106 -3.30 -6.48 11.12
C VAL A 106 -3.30 -5.35 10.09
N VAL A 107 -2.13 -5.02 9.53
CA VAL A 107 -2.02 -3.98 8.50
C VAL A 107 -2.76 -4.38 7.24
N PHE A 108 -2.60 -5.63 6.78
CA PHE A 108 -3.28 -6.14 5.59
C PHE A 108 -4.80 -6.05 5.73
N ALA A 109 -5.36 -6.44 6.89
CA ALA A 109 -6.81 -6.41 7.12
C ALA A 109 -7.40 -4.99 7.02
N ARG A 110 -6.66 -3.98 7.48
CA ARG A 110 -7.11 -2.57 7.47
C ARG A 110 -6.81 -1.85 6.16
N VAL A 111 -5.65 -2.13 5.56
CA VAL A 111 -5.19 -1.44 4.35
C VAL A 111 -5.80 -2.04 3.08
N ILE A 112 -5.84 -3.37 2.99
CA ILE A 112 -6.28 -4.11 1.79
C ILE A 112 -7.78 -4.36 1.84
N ASN A 113 -8.54 -3.27 1.89
CA ASN A 113 -9.98 -3.29 2.18
C ASN A 113 -10.91 -3.42 0.97
N ASN A 114 -10.38 -3.40 -0.26
CA ASN A 114 -11.17 -3.59 -1.49
C ASN A 114 -10.35 -4.23 -2.62
N GLY A 115 -11.00 -4.56 -3.73
CA GLY A 115 -10.36 -5.23 -4.88
C GLY A 115 -9.21 -4.44 -5.52
N ARG A 116 -9.32 -3.10 -5.58
CA ARG A 116 -8.22 -2.26 -6.08
C ARG A 116 -6.98 -2.37 -5.18
N MET A 117 -7.16 -2.25 -3.87
CA MET A 117 -6.06 -2.37 -2.92
C MET A 117 -5.42 -3.77 -2.97
N LEU A 118 -6.24 -4.81 -3.15
CA LEU A 118 -5.75 -6.19 -3.31
C LEU A 118 -4.85 -6.32 -4.55
N ARG A 119 -5.30 -5.80 -5.69
CA ARG A 119 -4.51 -5.78 -6.93
C ARG A 119 -3.20 -5.03 -6.76
N ASN A 120 -3.25 -3.82 -6.20
CA ASN A 120 -2.05 -3.00 -5.96
C ASN A 120 -1.01 -3.77 -5.14
N PHE A 121 -1.44 -4.37 -4.03
CA PHE A 121 -0.56 -5.17 -3.18
C PHE A 121 0.03 -6.39 -3.91
N VAL A 122 -0.81 -7.15 -4.64
CA VAL A 122 -0.33 -8.30 -5.42
C VAL A 122 0.63 -7.87 -6.52
N GLN A 123 0.34 -6.78 -7.22
CA GLN A 123 1.19 -6.25 -8.28
C GLN A 123 2.57 -5.85 -7.74
N MET A 124 2.62 -5.17 -6.60
CA MET A 124 3.88 -4.75 -5.95
C MET A 124 4.72 -5.94 -5.47
N LEU A 125 4.10 -7.02 -4.98
CA LEU A 125 4.82 -8.24 -4.64
C LEU A 125 5.35 -8.99 -5.88
N ARG A 126 4.61 -8.96 -6.98
CA ARG A 126 5.01 -9.66 -8.21
C ARG A 126 6.04 -8.90 -9.03
N SER A 127 6.08 -7.57 -8.92
CA SER A 127 7.09 -6.75 -9.59
C SER A 127 8.49 -7.00 -9.03
N GLY A 128 8.59 -7.45 -7.78
CA GLY A 128 9.87 -7.62 -7.09
C GLY A 128 10.45 -6.32 -6.52
N VAL A 129 9.71 -5.21 -6.59
CA VAL A 129 10.19 -3.90 -6.14
C VAL A 129 10.55 -3.86 -4.64
N THR A 130 9.95 -4.75 -3.84
CA THR A 130 10.23 -4.90 -2.41
C THR A 130 11.29 -5.98 -2.11
N GLY A 131 12.03 -6.44 -3.12
CA GLY A 131 13.14 -7.39 -2.99
C GLY A 131 12.77 -8.86 -3.22
N ARG A 132 11.48 -9.21 -3.33
CA ARG A 132 11.02 -10.57 -3.63
C ARG A 132 10.03 -10.56 -4.78
N ARG A 133 10.31 -11.31 -5.85
CA ARG A 133 9.44 -11.46 -7.04
C ARG A 133 8.44 -12.62 -6.91
N SER A 134 7.75 -12.72 -5.77
CA SER A 134 6.74 -13.76 -5.51
C SER A 134 5.89 -13.46 -4.29
N LEU A 135 4.69 -14.06 -4.21
CA LEU A 135 3.92 -14.12 -2.97
C LEU A 135 4.50 -15.21 -2.08
N GLY A 136 5.16 -14.81 -0.98
CA GLY A 136 5.53 -15.75 0.08
C GLY A 136 4.30 -16.41 0.72
N THR A 137 4.53 -17.47 1.49
CA THR A 137 3.45 -18.27 2.12
C THR A 137 2.47 -17.44 2.93
N ARG A 138 2.97 -16.49 3.74
CA ARG A 138 2.13 -15.65 4.62
C ARG A 138 1.28 -14.64 3.83
N PRO A 139 1.84 -13.81 2.91
CA PRO A 139 1.04 -12.97 2.01
C PRO A 139 0.03 -13.77 1.17
N LYS A 140 0.42 -14.92 0.63
CA LYS A 140 -0.48 -15.80 -0.13
C LYS A 140 -1.69 -16.22 0.71
N LYS A 141 -1.48 -16.68 1.94
CA LYS A 141 -2.57 -17.04 2.87
C LYS A 141 -3.49 -15.86 3.20
N LEU A 142 -2.95 -14.65 3.33
CA LEU A 142 -3.77 -13.45 3.56
C LEU A 142 -4.65 -13.12 2.35
N VAL A 143 -4.11 -13.21 1.13
CA VAL A 143 -4.88 -13.01 -0.11
C VAL A 143 -5.95 -14.10 -0.26
N GLN A 144 -5.64 -15.37 0.05
CA GLN A 144 -6.62 -16.45 0.05
C GLN A 144 -7.77 -16.16 1.03
N ARG A 145 -7.45 -15.80 2.27
CA ARG A 145 -8.45 -15.44 3.30
C ARG A 145 -9.31 -14.25 2.89
N TRP A 146 -8.71 -13.26 2.24
CA TRP A 146 -9.45 -12.12 1.71
C TRP A 146 -10.52 -12.55 0.71
N LEU A 147 -10.15 -13.44 -0.24
CA LEU A 147 -11.07 -13.95 -1.26
C LEU A 147 -12.15 -14.83 -0.65
N GLN A 148 -11.77 -15.68 0.31
CA GLN A 148 -12.67 -16.60 1.01
C GLN A 148 -13.73 -15.87 1.83
N ASN A 149 -13.36 -14.76 2.47
CA ASN A 149 -14.24 -14.00 3.36
C ASN A 149 -14.97 -12.85 2.66
N ALA A 150 -14.73 -12.62 1.37
CA ALA A 150 -15.39 -11.55 0.63
C ALA A 150 -16.85 -11.92 0.32
N SER A 151 -17.76 -10.97 0.51
CA SER A 151 -19.16 -11.11 0.08
C SER A 151 -19.26 -11.17 -1.44
N GLU A 152 -20.42 -11.59 -1.94
CA GLU A 152 -20.75 -11.60 -3.36
C GLU A 152 -20.51 -10.23 -4.01
N GLU A 153 -21.01 -9.15 -3.39
CA GLU A 153 -20.84 -7.79 -3.89
C GLU A 153 -19.37 -7.37 -3.91
N ARG A 154 -18.62 -7.74 -2.86
CA ARG A 154 -17.20 -7.37 -2.78
C ARG A 154 -16.38 -8.11 -3.83
N LEU A 155 -16.68 -9.37 -4.11
CA LEU A 155 -16.04 -10.14 -5.18
C LEU A 155 -16.42 -9.59 -6.56
N LEU A 156 -17.69 -9.22 -6.77
CA LEU A 156 -18.15 -8.60 -8.00
C LEU A 156 -17.51 -7.23 -8.23
N GLN A 157 -17.47 -6.35 -7.23
CA GLN A 157 -16.77 -5.07 -7.33
C GLN A 157 -15.26 -5.26 -7.56
N ALA A 158 -14.69 -6.31 -6.99
CA ALA A 158 -13.28 -6.65 -7.20
C ALA A 158 -13.00 -7.26 -8.57
N SER A 159 -13.99 -7.77 -9.31
CA SER A 159 -13.76 -8.31 -10.66
C SER A 159 -13.39 -7.21 -11.66
N VAL A 160 -13.84 -5.98 -11.42
CA VAL A 160 -13.52 -4.81 -12.24
C VAL A 160 -12.06 -4.40 -12.05
N GLY A 161 -11.32 -4.29 -13.14
CA GLY A 161 -9.93 -3.83 -13.18
C GLY A 161 -8.94 -4.95 -13.51
N ASN A 162 -7.82 -4.55 -14.10
CA ASN A 162 -6.81 -5.46 -14.66
C ASN A 162 -5.42 -5.19 -14.06
N ALA A 163 -4.42 -5.98 -14.49
CA ALA A 163 -3.00 -5.83 -14.16
C ALA A 163 -2.66 -5.79 -12.64
N PRO A 164 -2.87 -6.89 -11.90
CA PRO A 164 -3.50 -8.16 -12.31
C PRO A 164 -5.03 -8.11 -12.22
N SER A 165 -5.73 -8.89 -13.03
CA SER A 165 -7.18 -9.07 -12.86
C SER A 165 -7.48 -9.92 -11.61
N LEU A 166 -8.73 -9.89 -11.12
CA LEU A 166 -9.13 -10.80 -10.03
C LEU A 166 -8.98 -12.27 -10.44
N ALA A 167 -9.21 -12.60 -11.72
CA ALA A 167 -9.00 -13.93 -12.28
C ALA A 167 -7.54 -14.37 -12.15
N ASP A 168 -6.58 -13.49 -12.47
CA ASP A 168 -5.15 -13.77 -12.30
C ASP A 168 -4.79 -14.03 -10.84
N ILE A 169 -5.37 -13.26 -9.92
CA ILE A 169 -5.16 -13.44 -8.48
C ILE A 169 -5.71 -14.82 -8.05
N VAL A 170 -6.93 -15.19 -8.46
CA VAL A 170 -7.52 -16.49 -8.13
C VAL A 170 -6.68 -17.64 -8.70
N LYS A 171 -6.26 -17.56 -9.97
CA LYS A 171 -5.37 -18.54 -10.60
C LYS A 171 -4.03 -18.67 -9.88
N MET A 172 -3.52 -17.59 -9.29
CA MET A 172 -2.23 -17.56 -8.62
C MET A 172 -2.27 -18.08 -7.19
N VAL A 173 -3.31 -17.73 -6.43
CA VAL A 173 -3.38 -18.09 -5.00
C VAL A 173 -4.17 -19.37 -4.75
N HIS A 174 -4.99 -19.82 -5.70
CA HIS A 174 -5.84 -21.00 -5.57
C HIS A 174 -6.62 -20.99 -4.24
N PRO A 175 -7.54 -20.03 -4.03
CA PRO A 175 -8.34 -19.99 -2.82
C PRO A 175 -9.27 -21.21 -2.80
N ARG A 176 -9.41 -21.86 -1.64
CA ARG A 176 -10.43 -22.90 -1.44
C ARG A 176 -11.78 -22.22 -1.23
N PRO A 177 -12.80 -22.44 -2.08
CA PRO A 177 -14.13 -21.88 -1.88
C PRO A 177 -14.71 -22.27 -0.51
N GLN A 178 -15.52 -21.39 0.07
CA GLN A 178 -16.23 -21.63 1.35
C GLN A 178 -17.70 -22.01 1.16
N ALA A 179 -18.25 -21.83 -0.05
CA ALA A 179 -19.63 -22.13 -0.39
C ALA A 179 -19.76 -22.45 -1.89
N ALA A 180 -20.86 -23.12 -2.28
CA ALA A 180 -21.13 -23.51 -3.67
C ALA A 180 -21.17 -22.30 -4.63
N TRP A 181 -21.79 -21.20 -4.20
CA TRP A 181 -21.82 -19.96 -4.99
C TRP A 181 -20.42 -19.39 -5.23
N GLN A 182 -19.53 -19.49 -4.25
CA GLN A 182 -18.17 -18.95 -4.33
C GLN A 182 -17.30 -19.82 -5.24
N GLU A 183 -17.53 -21.13 -5.24
CA GLU A 183 -16.92 -22.06 -6.19
C GLU A 183 -17.36 -21.74 -7.62
N ALA A 184 -18.67 -21.58 -7.84
CA ALA A 184 -19.21 -21.18 -9.13
C ALA A 184 -18.66 -19.82 -9.58
N PHE A 185 -18.59 -18.84 -8.69
CA PHE A 185 -18.03 -17.52 -8.97
C PHE A 185 -16.55 -17.59 -9.36
N PHE A 186 -15.72 -18.33 -8.62
CA PHE A 186 -14.30 -18.48 -8.97
C PHE A 186 -14.10 -19.23 -10.28
N ALA A 187 -14.90 -20.26 -10.55
CA ALA A 187 -14.88 -20.99 -11.81
C ALA A 187 -15.28 -20.09 -13.00
N TRP A 188 -16.39 -19.34 -12.87
CA TRP A 188 -16.83 -18.34 -13.85
C TRP A 188 -15.74 -17.31 -14.13
N LEU A 189 -15.15 -16.73 -13.09
CA LEU A 189 -14.14 -15.68 -13.19
C LEU A 189 -12.90 -16.14 -13.97
N ILE A 190 -12.50 -17.41 -13.84
CA ILE A 190 -11.32 -17.96 -14.52
C ILE A 190 -11.63 -18.65 -15.86
N GLY A 191 -12.90 -18.63 -16.30
CA GLY A 191 -13.35 -19.23 -17.56
C GLY A 191 -13.50 -20.75 -17.53
N LYS A 192 -13.70 -21.35 -16.35
CA LYS A 192 -14.00 -22.78 -16.21
C LYS A 192 -15.52 -23.03 -16.25
N PRO A 193 -15.97 -24.23 -16.66
CA PRO A 193 -17.36 -24.64 -16.51
C PRO A 193 -17.82 -24.46 -15.06
N CYS A 194 -19.00 -23.89 -14.87
CA CYS A 194 -19.63 -23.66 -13.57
C CYS A 194 -21.15 -23.81 -13.66
N ASP A 195 -21.77 -24.15 -12.54
CA ASP A 195 -23.22 -24.17 -12.43
C ASP A 195 -23.75 -22.72 -12.35
N LYS A 196 -24.43 -22.27 -13.41
CA LYS A 196 -25.01 -20.91 -13.48
C LYS A 196 -26.10 -20.69 -12.44
N ALA A 197 -26.78 -21.73 -11.96
CA ALA A 197 -27.80 -21.60 -10.92
C ALA A 197 -27.19 -21.21 -9.56
N GLN A 198 -25.93 -21.59 -9.33
CA GLN A 198 -25.18 -21.26 -8.11
C GLN A 198 -24.53 -19.87 -8.15
N LEU A 199 -24.47 -19.22 -9.31
CA LEU A 199 -23.90 -17.87 -9.39
C LEU A 199 -24.74 -16.88 -8.58
N PRO A 200 -24.11 -15.91 -7.90
CA PRO A 200 -24.80 -14.76 -7.32
C PRO A 200 -25.74 -14.11 -8.32
N GLU A 201 -26.90 -13.62 -7.86
CA GLU A 201 -27.95 -13.07 -8.74
C GLU A 201 -27.41 -11.97 -9.66
N LYS A 202 -26.56 -11.09 -9.14
CA LYS A 202 -25.93 -9.98 -9.89
C LYS A 202 -24.86 -10.42 -10.91
N THR A 203 -24.51 -11.71 -10.94
CA THR A 203 -23.49 -12.30 -11.83
C THR A 203 -24.05 -13.32 -12.82
N ARG A 204 -25.34 -13.68 -12.68
CA ARG A 204 -26.06 -14.48 -13.67
C ARG A 204 -26.37 -13.64 -14.89
#